data_AF-A0A833LN07-F1
#
_entry.id   AF-A0A833LN07-F1
#
_cell.length_a   1.000
_cell.length_b   1.000
_cell.length_c   1.000
_cell.angle_alpha   90.00
_cell.angle_beta   90.00
_cell.angle_gamma   90.00
#
_symmetry.space_group_name_H-M   'P 1'
#
loop_
_entity.id
_entity.type
_entity.pdbx_description
1 polymer ?
#
loop_
_entity_poly.entity_id
_entity_poly.type
_entity_poly.pdbx_seq_one_letter_code
_entity_poly.pdbx_strand_id
1 'polypeptide(L)' 'MPPLVLWTLGALGVVALARLMAKEYRRINDELGRARAEPAPQPVPPAPAKLKRDPQTGIYRPQ' A
#
# COMPACT_ATOMS: atom_id res chain seq x y z
N MET A 1 18.51 -30.36 35.13
CA MET A 1 18.30 -30.19 33.68
C MET A 1 19.60 -29.67 33.07
N PRO A 2 20.19 -30.30 32.04
CA PRO A 2 21.36 -29.74 31.38
C PRO A 2 21.01 -28.34 30.84
N PRO A 3 21.85 -27.31 31.06
CA PRO A 3 21.53 -25.93 30.67
C PRO A 3 21.14 -25.82 29.19
N LEU A 4 21.82 -26.58 28.34
CA LEU A 4 21.57 -26.64 26.89
C LEU A 4 20.12 -26.98 26.52
N VAL A 5 19.47 -27.86 27.30
CA VAL A 5 18.07 -28.24 27.06
C VAL A 5 17.13 -27.06 27.33
N LEU A 6 17.42 -26.27 28.36
CA LEU A 6 16.62 -25.10 28.70
C LEU A 6 16.73 -24.01 27.63
N TRP A 7 17.95 -23.76 27.16
CA TRP A 7 18.23 -22.79 26.09
C TRP A 7 17.58 -23.19 24.76
N THR A 8 17.68 -24.46 24.37
CA THR A 8 17.07 -24.97 23.14
C THR A 8 15.55 -24.89 23.19
N LEU A 9 14.92 -25.26 24.30
CA LEU A 9 13.47 -25.12 24.48
C LEU A 9 13.03 -23.66 24.39
N GLY A 10 13.77 -22.75 25.02
CA GLY A 10 13.51 -21.30 24.95
C GLY A 10 13.61 -20.79 23.51
N ALA A 11 14.67 -21.14 22.80
CA ALA A 11 14.87 -20.75 21.39
C ALA A 11 13.75 -21.29 20.49
N LEU A 12 13.37 -22.56 20.66
CA LEU A 12 12.27 -23.16 19.91
C LEU A 12 10.93 -22.45 20.18
N GLY A 13 10.64 -22.09 21.44
CA GLY A 13 9.45 -21.33 21.79
C GLY A 13 9.40 -19.97 21.11
N VAL A 14 10.50 -19.22 21.12
CA VAL A 14 10.61 -17.91 20.45
C VAL A 14 10.40 -18.04 18.95
N VAL A 15 11.03 -19.02 18.30
CA VAL A 15 10.90 -19.25 16.85
C VAL A 15 9.47 -19.63 16.48
N ALA A 16 8.81 -20.48 17.27
CA ALA A 16 7.42 -20.87 17.04
C ALA A 16 6.46 -19.67 17.11
N LEU A 17 6.62 -18.82 18.14
CA LEU A 17 5.83 -17.60 18.30
C LEU A 17 6.08 -16.60 17.16
N ALA A 18 7.34 -16.37 16.79
CA ALA A 18 7.70 -15.50 15.68
C ALA A 18 7.08 -15.97 14.36
N ARG A 19 7.08 -17.29 14.11
CA ARG A 19 6.46 -17.88 12.91
C ARG A 19 4.95 -17.70 12.91
N LEU A 20 4.29 -17.87 14.05
CA LEU A 20 2.84 -17.64 14.20
C LEU A 20 2.49 -16.18 13.95
N MET A 21 3.21 -15.25 14.57
CA MET A 21 3.01 -13.81 14.37
C MET A 21 3.25 -13.39 12.93
N ALA A 22 4.33 -13.87 12.30
CA ALA A 22 4.62 -13.58 10.90
C ALA A 22 3.59 -14.18 9.93
N LYS A 23 2.92 -15.27 10.31
CA LYS A 23 1.83 -15.86 9.52
C LYS A 23 0.56 -15.01 9.63
N GLU A 24 0.19 -14.61 10.84
CA GLU A 24 -1.02 -13.80 11.05
C GLU A 24 -0.84 -12.38 10.49
N TYR A 25 0.35 -11.81 10.65
CA TYR A 25 0.69 -10.51 10.06
C TYR A 25 0.59 -10.55 8.53
N ARG A 26 1.11 -11.60 7.89
CA ARG A 26 0.94 -11.78 6.43
C ARG A 26 -0.52 -11.96 6.04
N ARG A 27 -1.29 -12.74 6.79
CA ARG A 27 -2.72 -12.93 6.53
C ARG A 27 -3.49 -11.61 6.56
N ILE A 28 -3.26 -10.77 7.57
CA ILE A 28 -3.87 -9.44 7.68
C ILE A 28 -3.40 -8.53 6.54
N ASN A 29 -2.10 -8.56 6.23
CA ASN A 29 -1.52 -7.69 5.22
C ASN A 29 -1.89 -8.09 3.78
N ASP A 30 -2.19 -9.37 3.52
CA ASP A 30 -2.68 -9.84 2.23
C ASP A 30 -4.06 -9.25 1.92
N GLU A 31 -4.90 -8.99 2.93
CA GLU A 31 -6.18 -8.28 2.75
C GLU A 31 -5.95 -6.82 2.36
N LEU A 32 -4.97 -6.17 2.99
CA LEU A 32 -4.56 -4.80 2.65
C LEU A 32 -3.92 -4.73 1.26
N GLY A 33 -3.13 -5.75 0.90
CA GLY A 33 -2.46 -5.88 -0.39
C GLY A 33 -3.46 -6.01 -1.54
N ARG A 34 -4.55 -6.76 -1.35
CA ARG A 34 -5.65 -6.85 -2.33
C ARG A 34 -6.36 -5.52 -2.51
N ALA A 35 -6.64 -4.80 -1.43
CA ALA A 35 -7.24 -3.46 -1.49
C ALA A 35 -6.33 -2.41 -2.15
N ARG A 36 -5.00 -2.60 -2.09
CA ARG A 36 -4.00 -1.73 -2.72
C ARG A 36 -3.69 -2.11 -4.18
N ALA A 37 -3.89 -3.37 -4.53
CA ALA A 37 -3.65 -3.91 -5.87
C ALA A 37 -4.79 -3.56 -6.84
N GLU A 38 -5.99 -3.29 -6.34
CA GLU A 38 -6.99 -2.58 -7.15
C GLU A 38 -6.57 -1.10 -7.24
N PRO A 39 -6.21 -0.59 -8.43
CA PRO A 39 -6.10 0.84 -8.60
C PRO A 39 -7.48 1.42 -8.33
N ALA A 40 -7.61 2.14 -7.20
CA ALA A 40 -8.79 2.96 -6.94
C ALA A 40 -9.06 3.79 -8.20
N PRO A 41 -10.32 3.86 -8.69
CA PRO A 41 -10.63 4.66 -9.86
C PRO A 41 -10.15 6.08 -9.62
N GLN A 42 -9.03 6.46 -10.24
CA GLN A 42 -8.56 7.82 -10.16
C GLN A 42 -9.60 8.65 -10.91
N PRO A 43 -10.20 9.68 -10.29
CA PRO A 43 -11.03 10.61 -11.03
C PRO A 43 -10.17 11.15 -12.16
N VAL A 44 -10.55 10.83 -13.40
CA VAL A 44 -9.86 11.40 -14.58
C VAL A 44 -10.02 12.91 -14.44
N PRO A 45 -8.94 13.68 -14.25
CA PRO A 45 -9.08 15.12 -14.17
C PRO A 45 -9.71 15.61 -15.48
N PRO A 46 -10.69 16.52 -15.42
CA PRO A 46 -11.27 17.08 -16.63
C PRO A 46 -10.14 17.61 -17.51
N ALA A 47 -10.20 17.30 -18.81
CA ALA A 47 -9.18 17.75 -19.74
C ALA A 47 -9.00 19.27 -19.61
N PRO A 48 -7.76 19.78 -19.56
CA PRO A 48 -7.54 21.22 -19.42
C PRO A 48 -8.25 21.94 -20.57
N ALA A 49 -9.08 22.93 -20.22
CA ALA A 49 -9.79 23.74 -21.19
C ALA A 49 -8.78 24.37 -22.15
N LYS A 50 -8.94 24.13 -23.46
CA LYS A 50 -8.07 24.73 -24.47
C LYS A 50 -8.38 26.23 -24.53
N LEU A 51 -7.39 27.03 -24.15
CA LEU A 51 -7.49 28.48 -24.26
C LEU A 51 -7.24 28.90 -25.70
N LYS A 52 -8.17 29.67 -26.29
CA LYS A 52 -8.01 30.27 -27.61
C LYS A 52 -7.84 31.77 -27.47
N ARG A 53 -6.91 32.34 -28.24
CA ARG A 53 -6.69 33.79 -28.27
C ARG A 53 -7.84 34.46 -29.01
N ASP A 54 -8.49 35.41 -28.36
CA ASP A 54 -9.51 36.27 -28.96
C ASP A 54 -8.85 37.26 -29.94
N PRO A 55 -9.21 37.27 -31.23
CA PRO A 55 -8.62 38.17 -32.21
C PRO A 55 -9.04 39.64 -32.04
N GLN A 56 -10.17 39.92 -31.38
CA GLN A 56 -10.65 41.28 -31.16
C GLN A 56 -10.03 41.91 -29.90
N THR A 57 -9.91 41.13 -28.82
CA THR A 57 -9.43 41.64 -27.52
C THR A 57 -8.01 41.23 -27.19
N GLY A 58 -7.45 40.23 -27.87
CA GLY A 58 -6.13 39.66 -27.60
C GLY A 58 -6.06 38.78 -26.34
N ILE A 59 -7.16 38.66 -25.58
CA ILE A 59 -7.25 37.91 -24.33
C ILE A 59 -7.52 36.43 -24.63
N TYR A 60 -6.89 35.53 -23.86
CA TYR A 60 -7.15 34.11 -23.95
C TYR A 60 -8.48 33.77 -23.27
N ARG A 61 -9.40 33.11 -24.00
CA ARG A 61 -10.69 32.65 -23.47
C ARG A 61 -10.80 31.12 -23.58
N PRO A 62 -11.51 30.45 -22.64
CA PRO A 62 -11.89 29.05 -22.81
C PRO A 62 -12.72 28.90 -24.10
N GLN A 63 -12.47 27.82 -24.83
CA GLN A 63 -13.24 27.46 -26.03
C GLN A 63 -14.52 26.71 -25.67
#